data_AF-A0A0B1RV52-F1
#
_entry.id   AF-A0A0B1RV52-F1
#
_cell.length_a   1.000
_cell.length_b   1.000
_cell.length_c   1.000
_cell.angle_alpha   90.00
_cell.angle_beta   90.00
_cell.angle_gamma   90.00
#
_symmetry.space_group_name_H-M   'P 1'
#
loop_
_entity.id
_entity.type
_entity.pdbx_description
1 polymer ?
#
loop_
_entity_poly.entity_id
_entity_poly.type
_entity_poly.pdbx_seq_one_letter_code
_entity_poly.pdbx_strand_id
1 'polypeptide(L)'
;FALVPEAKIVVILYDPSKRAYSWYQHILSHNDSVALSAGSLNAILDAETPQLRKIRQRCISGGRYTHHLDRWLEYYPLSNLILIDGERLREEPAVVLAELNEKLGLPFFDYASSIRYSSSKRFFCRIIGGKTKCLGGGKGRVYPPMSPELWSRLNDIFLQDNTALHKFLVKNRLPVPKWLQLLLEG
;
A
#
# COMPACT_ATOMS: atom_id res chain seq x y z
N PHE A 1 7.58 13.81 -22.84
CA PHE A 1 6.94 14.97 -22.18
C PHE A 1 5.70 14.50 -21.42
N ALA A 2 5.52 14.98 -20.19
CA ALA A 2 4.31 14.68 -19.39
C ALA A 2 3.20 15.69 -19.73
N LEU A 3 1.94 15.25 -19.71
CA LEU A 3 0.78 16.12 -19.99
C LEU A 3 0.60 17.22 -18.93
N VAL A 4 0.95 16.92 -17.67
CA VAL A 4 0.87 17.87 -16.54
C VAL A 4 2.22 17.89 -15.84
N PRO A 5 3.23 18.61 -16.37
CA PRO A 5 4.62 18.50 -15.92
C PRO A 5 4.86 18.89 -14.46
N GLU A 6 4.06 19.82 -13.94
CA GLU A 6 4.17 20.33 -12.56
C GLU A 6 3.33 19.53 -11.55
N ALA A 7 2.74 18.41 -11.96
CA ALA A 7 1.93 17.61 -11.05
C ALA A 7 2.75 17.07 -9.87
N LYS A 8 2.15 17.09 -8.67
CA LYS A 8 2.65 16.37 -7.51
C LYS A 8 2.19 14.91 -7.56
N ILE A 9 3.13 14.00 -7.41
CA ILE A 9 2.90 12.55 -7.45
C ILE A 9 2.85 12.04 -6.00
N VAL A 10 1.66 11.74 -5.51
CA VAL A 10 1.47 11.21 -4.16
C VAL A 10 1.47 9.68 -4.20
N VAL A 11 2.38 9.05 -3.46
CA VAL A 11 2.52 7.59 -3.41
C VAL A 11 2.37 7.11 -1.97
N ILE A 12 1.42 6.20 -1.74
CA ILE A 12 1.22 5.54 -0.46
C ILE A 12 1.96 4.21 -0.47
N LEU A 13 2.95 4.07 0.39
CA LEU A 13 3.75 2.85 0.56
C LEU A 13 3.19 2.05 1.73
N TYR A 14 3.02 0.75 1.55
CA TYR A 14 2.57 -0.17 2.58
C TYR A 14 3.51 -1.38 2.60
N ASP A 15 3.46 -2.19 3.65
CA ASP A 15 4.19 -3.44 3.66
C ASP A 15 3.82 -4.30 2.42
N PRO A 16 4.79 -4.69 1.58
CA PRO A 16 4.52 -5.36 0.30
C PRO A 16 3.98 -6.78 0.49
N SER A 17 4.33 -7.46 1.58
CA SER A 17 3.78 -8.77 1.95
C SER A 17 2.29 -8.65 2.30
N LYS A 18 1.93 -7.70 3.16
CA LYS A 18 0.51 -7.40 3.46
C LYS A 18 -0.25 -6.95 2.21
N ARG A 19 0.39 -6.14 1.35
CA ARG A 19 -0.20 -5.68 0.09
C ARG A 19 -0.48 -6.85 -0.86
N ALA A 20 0.49 -7.76 -1.06
CA ALA A 20 0.34 -8.93 -1.93
C ALA A 20 -0.79 -9.83 -1.44
N TYR A 21 -0.87 -10.08 -0.13
CA TYR A 21 -1.95 -10.86 0.45
C TYR A 21 -3.32 -10.17 0.34
N SER A 22 -3.37 -8.86 0.57
CA SER A 22 -4.59 -8.06 0.37
C SER A 22 -5.08 -8.13 -1.08
N TRP A 23 -4.16 -8.16 -2.06
CA TRP A 23 -4.51 -8.35 -3.47
C TRP A 23 -5.03 -9.75 -3.77
N TYR A 24 -4.42 -10.80 -3.22
CA TYR A 24 -4.95 -12.17 -3.30
C TYR A 24 -6.39 -12.24 -2.76
N GLN A 25 -6.62 -11.69 -1.57
CA GLN A 25 -7.95 -11.65 -0.95
C GLN A 25 -8.95 -10.81 -1.76
N HIS A 26 -8.48 -9.73 -2.39
CA HIS A 26 -9.28 -8.95 -3.31
C HIS A 26 -9.76 -9.80 -4.50
N ILE A 27 -8.87 -10.57 -5.12
CA ILE A 27 -9.20 -11.46 -6.24
C ILE A 27 -10.21 -12.53 -5.80
N LEU A 28 -9.99 -13.17 -4.65
CA LEU A 28 -10.95 -14.15 -4.11
C LEU A 28 -12.35 -13.54 -3.91
N SER A 29 -12.43 -12.31 -3.39
CA SER A 29 -13.71 -11.63 -3.18
C SER A 29 -14.46 -11.28 -4.47
N HIS A 30 -13.79 -11.38 -5.63
CA HIS A 30 -14.40 -11.23 -6.96
C HIS A 30 -14.68 -12.58 -7.64
N ASN A 31 -14.63 -13.69 -6.90
CA ASN A 31 -14.92 -15.04 -7.39
C ASN A 31 -14.05 -15.47 -8.58
N ASP A 32 -12.77 -15.09 -8.58
CA ASP A 32 -11.82 -15.57 -9.61
C ASP A 32 -11.64 -17.09 -9.48
N SER A 33 -12.13 -17.82 -10.48
CA SER A 33 -12.15 -19.29 -10.46
C SER A 33 -10.76 -19.90 -10.38
N VAL A 34 -9.77 -19.30 -11.04
CA VAL A 34 -8.39 -19.79 -11.05
C VAL A 34 -7.76 -19.65 -9.66
N ALA A 35 -7.93 -18.50 -9.01
CA ALA A 35 -7.45 -18.28 -7.65
C ALA A 35 -8.17 -19.20 -6.63
N LEU A 36 -9.47 -19.39 -6.78
CA LEU A 36 -10.26 -20.29 -5.93
C LEU A 36 -9.81 -21.74 -6.08
N SER A 37 -9.61 -22.21 -7.32
CA SER A 37 -9.13 -23.57 -7.59
C SER A 37 -7.71 -23.83 -7.06
N ALA A 38 -6.88 -22.81 -6.94
CA ALA A 38 -5.55 -22.94 -6.34
C ALA A 38 -5.60 -23.16 -4.82
N GLY A 39 -6.68 -22.77 -4.15
CA GLY A 39 -6.92 -22.99 -2.72
C GLY A 39 -6.09 -22.13 -1.76
N SER A 40 -4.88 -21.71 -2.14
CA SER A 40 -4.02 -20.87 -1.27
C SER A 40 -3.08 -19.97 -2.07
N LEU A 41 -2.59 -18.91 -1.40
CA LEU A 41 -1.54 -18.06 -1.98
C LEU A 41 -0.22 -18.84 -2.13
N ASN A 42 0.12 -19.76 -1.23
CA ASN A 42 1.31 -20.61 -1.39
C ASN A 42 1.25 -21.41 -2.70
N ALA A 43 0.13 -22.07 -2.98
CA ALA A 43 -0.05 -22.79 -4.25
C ALA A 43 0.10 -21.87 -5.48
N ILE A 44 -0.40 -20.62 -5.40
CA ILE A 44 -0.20 -19.61 -6.46
C ILE A 44 1.28 -19.21 -6.59
N LEU A 45 2.01 -19.08 -5.49
CA LEU A 45 3.44 -18.75 -5.49
C LEU A 45 4.26 -19.88 -6.16
N ASP A 46 3.92 -21.13 -5.87
CA ASP A 46 4.58 -22.34 -6.41
C ASP A 46 4.18 -22.68 -7.86
N ALA A 47 3.09 -22.10 -8.37
CA ALA A 47 2.51 -22.54 -9.62
C ALA A 47 3.36 -22.24 -10.87
N GLU A 48 3.36 -23.20 -11.79
CA GLU A 48 4.00 -23.10 -13.10
C GLU A 48 3.01 -22.90 -14.26
N THR A 49 1.70 -23.07 -14.02
CA THR A 49 0.71 -22.86 -15.07
C THR A 49 0.68 -21.38 -15.49
N PRO A 50 0.50 -21.07 -16.79
CA PRO A 50 0.49 -19.67 -17.26
C PRO A 50 -0.53 -18.78 -16.53
N GLN A 51 -1.71 -19.33 -16.21
CA GLN A 51 -2.79 -18.61 -15.54
C GLN A 51 -2.42 -18.23 -14.10
N LEU A 52 -1.89 -19.19 -13.32
CA LEU A 52 -1.48 -18.92 -11.94
C LEU A 52 -0.23 -18.05 -11.87
N ARG A 53 0.72 -18.20 -12.82
CA ARG A 53 1.87 -17.30 -12.95
C ARG A 53 1.44 -15.84 -13.15
N LYS A 54 0.38 -15.59 -13.93
CA LYS A 54 -0.19 -14.25 -14.11
C LYS A 54 -0.78 -13.70 -12.81
N ILE A 55 -1.47 -14.52 -12.03
CA ILE A 55 -2.01 -14.10 -10.71
C ILE A 55 -0.86 -13.81 -9.75
N ARG A 56 0.11 -14.72 -9.64
CA ARG A 56 1.35 -14.53 -8.86
C ARG A 56 2.02 -13.21 -9.20
N GLN A 57 2.24 -12.95 -10.49
CA GLN A 57 2.85 -11.70 -10.95
C GLN A 57 2.04 -10.47 -10.50
N ARG A 58 0.71 -10.52 -10.54
CA ARG A 58 -0.13 -9.39 -10.08
C ARG A 58 -0.08 -9.19 -8.56
N CYS A 59 0.02 -10.27 -7.78
CA CYS A 59 0.23 -10.19 -6.33
C CYS A 59 1.57 -9.50 -6.01
N ILE A 60 2.65 -9.96 -6.64
CA ILE A 60 4.02 -9.55 -6.33
C ILE A 60 4.39 -8.19 -6.94
N SER A 61 4.08 -7.97 -8.23
CA SER A 61 4.60 -6.85 -9.02
C SER A 61 4.38 -5.49 -8.33
N GLY A 62 3.17 -5.23 -7.82
CA GLY A 62 2.91 -3.92 -7.21
C GLY A 62 3.53 -3.69 -5.82
N GLY A 63 4.21 -4.68 -5.24
CA GLY A 63 5.09 -4.50 -4.08
C GLY A 63 6.52 -4.11 -4.45
N ARG A 64 6.89 -4.14 -5.74
CA ARG A 64 8.21 -3.75 -6.24
C ARG A 64 8.31 -2.25 -6.42
N TYR A 65 8.33 -1.54 -5.30
CA TYR A 65 8.17 -0.09 -5.26
C TYR A 65 9.23 0.67 -6.05
N THR A 66 10.51 0.33 -5.89
CA THR A 66 11.62 0.98 -6.60
C THR A 66 11.46 0.91 -8.11
N HIS A 67 11.17 -0.28 -8.64
CA HIS A 67 10.92 -0.48 -10.07
C HIS A 67 9.79 0.42 -10.62
N HIS A 68 8.78 0.70 -9.81
CA HIS A 68 7.70 1.61 -10.20
C HIS A 68 8.08 3.08 -10.04
N LEU A 69 8.81 3.44 -8.98
CA LEU A 69 9.28 4.79 -8.73
C LEU A 69 10.26 5.26 -9.82
N ASP A 70 11.17 4.40 -10.28
CA ASP A 70 12.13 4.73 -11.34
C ASP A 70 11.40 5.25 -12.59
N ARG A 71 10.30 4.58 -12.99
CA ARG A 71 9.49 5.01 -14.15
C ARG A 71 8.78 6.35 -13.94
N TRP A 72 8.37 6.68 -12.71
CA TRP A 72 7.81 8.00 -12.42
C TRP A 72 8.88 9.09 -12.48
N LEU A 73 10.09 8.77 -12.01
CA LEU A 73 11.23 9.70 -11.95
C LEU A 73 11.83 9.99 -13.33
N GLU A 74 11.51 9.21 -14.36
CA GLU A 74 11.79 9.55 -15.76
C GLU A 74 11.05 10.81 -16.23
N TYR A 75 9.90 11.14 -15.61
CA TYR A 75 9.02 12.22 -16.06
C TYR A 75 8.84 13.33 -15.04
N TYR A 76 8.95 13.01 -13.75
CA TYR A 76 8.73 13.96 -12.66
C TYR A 76 9.98 14.05 -11.78
N PRO A 77 10.43 15.27 -11.43
CA PRO A 77 11.55 15.42 -10.53
C PRO A 77 11.20 14.85 -9.15
N LEU A 78 12.21 14.42 -8.41
CA LEU A 78 12.02 13.85 -7.08
C LEU A 78 11.28 14.80 -6.12
N SER A 79 11.48 16.12 -6.26
CA SER A 79 10.79 17.16 -5.49
C SER A 79 9.27 17.23 -5.73
N ASN A 80 8.76 16.56 -6.77
CA ASN A 80 7.33 16.42 -7.03
C ASN A 80 6.76 15.13 -6.42
N LEU A 81 7.60 14.23 -5.92
CA LEU A 81 7.17 12.99 -5.28
C LEU A 81 6.88 13.21 -3.79
N ILE A 82 5.68 12.85 -3.35
CA ILE A 82 5.28 12.88 -1.95
C ILE A 82 5.00 11.44 -1.51
N LEU A 83 5.84 10.93 -0.61
CA LEU A 83 5.68 9.60 -0.05
C LEU A 83 4.88 9.64 1.25
N ILE A 84 3.93 8.73 1.36
CA ILE A 84 3.07 8.55 2.53
C ILE A 84 3.28 7.13 3.07
N ASP A 85 3.54 7.01 4.37
CA ASP A 85 3.49 5.74 5.07
C ASP A 85 2.02 5.32 5.24
N GLY A 86 1.63 4.23 4.60
CA GLY A 86 0.29 3.70 4.63
C GLY A 86 -0.12 3.07 5.97
N GLU A 87 0.84 2.65 6.81
CA GLU A 87 0.53 2.23 8.19
C GLU A 87 0.19 3.45 9.05
N ARG A 88 1.01 4.52 8.98
CA ARG A 88 0.67 5.80 9.62
C ARG A 88 -0.67 6.35 9.12
N LEU A 89 -0.91 6.33 7.81
CA LEU A 89 -2.20 6.79 7.26
C LEU A 89 -3.39 6.00 7.82
N ARG A 90 -3.20 4.71 8.12
CA ARG A 90 -4.24 3.87 8.70
C ARG A 90 -4.46 4.17 10.19
N GLU A 91 -3.38 4.40 10.93
CA GLU A 91 -3.38 4.60 12.39
C GLU A 91 -3.75 6.03 12.79
N GLU A 92 -3.24 7.02 12.07
CA GLU A 92 -3.35 8.46 12.36
C GLU A 92 -3.70 9.29 11.09
N PRO A 93 -4.80 8.99 10.39
CA PRO A 93 -5.12 9.63 9.12
C PRO A 93 -5.27 11.15 9.19
N ALA A 94 -5.73 11.71 10.31
CA ALA A 94 -5.90 13.15 10.44
C ALA A 94 -4.56 13.88 10.37
N VAL A 95 -3.54 13.33 11.03
CA VAL A 95 -2.17 13.88 11.06
C VAL A 95 -1.56 13.78 9.67
N VAL A 96 -1.59 12.58 9.07
CA VAL A 96 -1.01 12.34 7.73
C VAL A 96 -1.68 13.19 6.65
N LEU A 97 -3.00 13.38 6.73
CA LEU A 97 -3.73 14.23 5.78
C LEU A 97 -3.40 15.71 5.99
N ALA A 98 -3.23 16.18 7.23
CA ALA A 98 -2.79 17.55 7.50
C ALA A 98 -1.37 17.80 6.94
N GLU A 99 -0.43 16.90 7.18
CA GLU A 99 0.93 16.96 6.60
C GLU A 99 0.91 16.96 5.07
N LEU A 100 0.05 16.14 4.45
CA LEU A 100 -0.12 16.13 2.99
C LEU A 100 -0.70 17.46 2.48
N ASN A 101 -1.70 17.99 3.17
CA ASN A 101 -2.36 19.25 2.82
C ASN A 101 -1.36 20.42 2.80
N GLU A 102 -0.48 20.49 3.81
CA GLU A 102 0.63 21.45 3.85
C GLU A 102 1.61 21.26 2.70
N LYS A 103 2.05 20.02 2.44
CA LYS A 103 2.97 19.70 1.32
C LYS A 103 2.40 20.06 -0.06
N LEU A 104 1.08 20.05 -0.20
CA LEU A 104 0.36 20.43 -1.41
C LEU A 104 0.04 21.93 -1.48
N GLY A 105 0.33 22.71 -0.43
CA GLY A 105 0.01 24.14 -0.37
C GLY A 105 -1.49 24.42 -0.34
N LEU A 106 -2.29 23.50 0.20
CA LEU A 106 -3.74 23.61 0.27
C LEU A 106 -4.17 24.40 1.53
N PRO A 107 -5.34 25.07 1.51
CA PRO A 107 -5.87 25.76 2.68
C PRO A 107 -6.05 24.83 3.87
N PHE A 108 -5.89 25.35 5.09
CA PHE A 108 -6.11 24.58 6.31
C PHE A 108 -7.46 23.85 6.29
N PHE A 109 -7.44 22.58 6.69
CA PHE A 109 -8.62 21.76 6.85
C PHE A 109 -8.51 20.96 8.14
N ASP A 110 -9.52 21.06 9.01
CA ASP A 110 -9.55 20.32 10.26
C ASP A 110 -9.97 18.86 10.04
N TYR A 111 -8.98 18.03 9.68
CA TYR A 111 -9.19 16.59 9.52
C TYR A 111 -9.56 15.91 10.84
N ALA A 112 -9.10 16.41 11.98
CA ALA A 112 -9.33 15.79 13.28
C ALA A 112 -10.81 15.80 13.69
N SER A 113 -11.53 16.89 13.39
CA SER A 113 -12.99 16.95 13.57
C SER A 113 -13.79 16.34 12.42
N SER A 114 -13.17 16.14 11.26
CA SER A 114 -13.83 15.66 10.04
C SER A 114 -13.80 14.15 9.84
N ILE A 115 -13.00 13.42 10.62
CA ILE A 115 -12.93 11.96 10.59
C ILE A 115 -13.01 11.36 11.99
N ARG A 116 -13.55 10.15 12.11
CA ARG A 116 -13.62 9.42 13.38
C ARG A 116 -13.36 7.94 13.17
N TYR A 117 -12.73 7.30 14.15
CA TYR A 117 -12.57 5.85 14.15
C TYR A 117 -13.91 5.14 14.35
N SER A 118 -14.21 4.20 13.47
CA SER A 118 -15.38 3.32 13.59
C SER A 118 -14.92 1.95 14.06
N SER A 119 -15.27 1.54 15.28
CA SER A 119 -14.91 0.22 15.81
C SER A 119 -15.51 -0.93 15.00
N SER A 120 -16.72 -0.76 14.47
CA SER A 120 -17.38 -1.77 13.63
C SER A 120 -16.71 -1.93 12.28
N LYS A 121 -16.18 -0.85 11.69
CA LYS A 121 -15.37 -0.92 10.46
C LYS A 121 -13.91 -1.24 10.71
N ARG A 122 -13.38 -0.92 11.89
CA ARG A 122 -11.95 -0.96 12.26
C ARG A 122 -11.07 -0.04 11.42
N PHE A 123 -11.66 1.06 10.94
CA PHE A 123 -11.02 2.11 10.15
C PHE A 123 -11.60 3.47 10.50
N PHE A 124 -10.86 4.52 10.18
CA PHE A 124 -11.37 5.89 10.21
C PHE A 124 -12.35 6.13 9.07
N CYS A 125 -13.40 6.87 9.37
CA CYS A 125 -14.48 7.20 8.47
C CYS A 125 -14.73 8.70 8.47
N ARG A 126 -15.22 9.24 7.35
CA ARG A 126 -15.52 10.66 7.22
C ARG A 126 -16.81 11.00 7.95
N ILE A 127 -16.88 12.17 8.56
CA ILE A 127 -18.11 12.74 9.13
C ILE A 127 -18.71 13.71 8.12
N ILE A 128 -19.98 13.53 7.77
CA ILE A 128 -20.71 14.40 6.84
C ILE A 128 -22.07 14.72 7.44
N GLY A 129 -22.34 15.99 7.72
CA GLY A 129 -23.59 16.42 8.36
C GLY A 129 -23.88 15.67 9.67
N GLY A 130 -22.84 15.45 10.49
CA GLY A 130 -22.91 14.67 11.73
C GLY A 130 -22.99 13.14 11.56
N LYS A 131 -23.15 12.63 10.33
CA LYS A 131 -23.24 11.19 10.05
C LYS A 131 -21.88 10.60 9.68
N THR A 132 -21.60 9.41 10.20
CA THR A 132 -20.39 8.66 9.85
C THR A 132 -20.56 7.97 8.50
N LYS A 133 -19.76 8.36 7.51
CA LYS A 133 -19.69 7.76 6.17
C LYS A 133 -18.34 7.07 5.97
N CYS A 134 -18.35 5.76 6.12
CA CYS A 134 -17.18 4.91 5.90
C CYS A 134 -16.98 4.57 4.42
N LEU A 135 -15.78 4.07 4.09
CA LEU A 135 -15.53 3.46 2.80
C LEU A 135 -16.47 2.25 2.56
N GLY A 136 -16.76 1.97 1.29
CA GLY A 136 -17.68 0.89 0.89
C GLY A 136 -17.21 -0.51 1.31
N GLY A 137 -18.11 -1.50 1.25
CA GLY A 137 -17.84 -2.87 1.72
C GLY A 137 -16.64 -3.57 1.07
N GLY A 138 -16.22 -3.13 -0.12
CA GLY A 138 -15.00 -3.60 -0.78
C GLY A 138 -13.69 -3.02 -0.21
N LYS A 139 -13.72 -2.28 0.89
CA LYS A 139 -12.53 -1.71 1.56
C LYS A 139 -12.50 -2.18 3.02
N GLY A 140 -11.32 -2.55 3.51
CA GLY A 140 -11.17 -3.08 4.87
C GLY A 140 -11.84 -4.44 5.10
N ARG A 141 -11.85 -5.31 4.06
CA ARG A 141 -12.44 -6.65 4.14
C ARG A 141 -11.83 -7.45 5.31
N VAL A 142 -12.66 -8.26 5.95
CA VAL A 142 -12.21 -9.22 6.96
C VAL A 142 -11.88 -10.52 6.24
N TYR A 143 -10.65 -10.98 6.39
CA TYR A 143 -10.18 -12.26 5.86
C TYR A 143 -9.21 -12.89 6.88
N PRO A 144 -8.96 -14.21 6.80
CA PRO A 144 -8.04 -14.88 7.72
C PRO A 144 -6.68 -14.18 7.76
N PRO A 145 -6.04 -14.09 8.95
CA PRO A 145 -4.68 -13.56 9.04
C PRO A 145 -3.73 -14.41 8.20
N MET A 146 -2.64 -13.79 7.75
CA MET A 146 -1.58 -14.51 7.06
C MET A 146 -0.89 -15.47 8.04
N SER A 147 -0.57 -16.69 7.61
CA SER A 147 0.22 -17.60 8.44
C SER A 147 1.66 -17.11 8.57
N PRO A 148 2.38 -17.44 9.66
CA PRO A 148 3.78 -17.08 9.83
C PRO A 148 4.69 -17.56 8.69
N GLU A 149 4.39 -18.74 8.12
CA GLU A 149 5.17 -19.33 7.03
C GLU A 149 4.99 -18.53 5.74
N LEU A 150 3.74 -18.17 5.41
CA LEU A 150 3.46 -17.33 4.25
C LEU A 150 4.03 -15.92 4.41
N TRP A 151 4.02 -15.38 5.64
CA TRP A 151 4.64 -14.10 5.99
C TRP A 151 6.14 -14.12 5.74
N SER A 152 6.85 -15.11 6.30
CA SER A 152 8.29 -15.29 6.08
C SER A 152 8.61 -15.40 4.60
N ARG A 153 7.87 -16.26 3.88
CA ARG A 153 8.08 -16.48 2.45
C ARG A 153 7.90 -15.21 1.61
N LEU A 154 6.89 -14.40 1.90
CA LEU A 154 6.68 -13.14 1.18
C LEU A 154 7.77 -12.11 1.52
N ASN A 155 8.20 -12.04 2.78
CA ASN A 155 9.32 -11.18 3.17
C ASN A 155 10.60 -11.56 2.44
N ASP A 156 10.89 -12.86 2.29
CA ASP A 156 12.03 -13.35 1.51
C ASP A 156 11.92 -12.95 0.04
N ILE A 157 10.73 -13.09 -0.55
CA ILE A 157 10.46 -12.67 -1.95
C ILE A 157 10.72 -11.17 -2.14
N PHE A 158 10.36 -10.33 -1.16
CA PHE A 158 10.49 -8.88 -1.24
C PHE A 158 11.80 -8.33 -0.65
N LEU A 159 12.67 -9.16 -0.06
CA LEU A 159 13.85 -8.71 0.66
C LEU A 159 14.76 -7.80 -0.17
N GLN A 160 15.02 -8.19 -1.42
CA GLN A 160 15.85 -7.40 -2.33
C GLN A 160 15.16 -6.08 -2.72
N ASP A 161 13.86 -6.12 -3.02
CA ASP A 161 13.06 -4.95 -3.36
C ASP A 161 12.99 -3.95 -2.18
N ASN A 162 12.80 -4.46 -0.95
CA ASN A 162 12.76 -3.67 0.28
C ASN A 162 14.12 -3.06 0.60
N THR A 163 15.20 -3.82 0.44
CA THR A 163 16.57 -3.30 0.60
C THR A 163 16.86 -2.19 -0.40
N ALA A 164 16.44 -2.37 -1.67
CA ALA A 164 16.58 -1.34 -2.69
C ALA A 164 15.74 -0.10 -2.36
N LEU A 165 14.50 -0.27 -1.89
CA LEU A 165 13.65 0.83 -1.47
C LEU A 165 14.27 1.60 -0.31
N HIS A 166 14.73 0.91 0.73
CA HIS A 166 15.37 1.55 1.87
C HIS A 166 16.59 2.37 1.46
N LYS A 167 17.49 1.79 0.64
CA LYS A 167 18.64 2.51 0.08
C LYS A 167 18.23 3.73 -0.73
N PHE A 168 17.19 3.61 -1.57
CA PHE A 168 16.65 4.72 -2.35
C PHE A 168 16.14 5.84 -1.44
N LEU A 169 15.36 5.52 -0.40
CA LEU A 169 14.79 6.51 0.51
C LEU A 169 15.89 7.24 1.30
N VAL A 170 16.82 6.49 1.90
CA VAL A 170 17.93 7.05 2.70
C VAL A 170 18.84 7.92 1.84
N LYS A 171 19.27 7.43 0.66
CA LYS A 171 20.13 8.18 -0.27
C LYS A 171 19.53 9.54 -0.63
N ASN A 172 18.21 9.57 -0.81
CA ASN A 172 17.47 10.75 -1.23
C ASN A 172 16.90 11.57 -0.06
N ARG A 173 17.23 11.24 1.19
CA ARG A 173 16.74 11.92 2.41
C ARG A 173 15.21 11.96 2.51
N LEU A 174 14.57 10.90 2.04
CA LEU A 174 13.12 10.72 2.12
C LEU A 174 12.75 9.96 3.41
N PRO A 175 11.54 10.19 3.95
CA PRO A 175 11.08 9.45 5.11
C PRO A 175 11.00 7.95 4.81
N VAL A 176 11.59 7.15 5.68
CA VAL A 176 11.50 5.68 5.63
C VAL A 176 10.24 5.27 6.40
N PRO A 177 9.29 4.52 5.78
CA PRO A 177 8.12 4.02 6.48
C PRO A 177 8.48 3.13 7.66
N LYS A 178 7.66 3.17 8.72
CA LYS A 178 7.87 2.41 9.96
C LYS A 178 8.00 0.91 9.68
N TRP A 179 7.12 0.37 8.84
CA TRP A 179 7.15 -1.05 8.46
C TRP A 179 8.49 -1.45 7.81
N LEU A 180 9.11 -0.56 7.04
CA LEU A 180 10.36 -0.86 6.35
C LEU A 180 11.57 -0.80 7.28
N GLN A 181 11.55 0.11 8.27
CA GLN A 181 12.57 0.16 9.33
C GLN A 181 12.55 -1.16 10.12
N LEU A 182 11.36 -1.56 10.60
CA LEU A 182 11.19 -2.79 11.39
C LEU A 182 11.60 -4.05 10.63
N LEU A 183 11.38 -4.11 9.31
CA LEU A 183 11.77 -5.26 8.48
C LEU A 183 13.28 -5.39 8.24
N LEU A 184 14.05 -4.31 8.40
CA LEU A 184 15.50 -4.30 8.11
C LEU A 184 16.37 -4.19 9.36
N GLU A 185 15.78 -3.85 10.50
CA GLU A 185 16.42 -3.85 11.82
C GLU A 185 16.36 -5.21 12.52
N GLY A 186 15.47 -6.11 12.07
CA GLY A 186 15.35 -7.50 12.53
C GLY A 186 16.04 -8.50 11.62
#